data_AF-A0A2D3PNY8-F1
#
_entry.id   AF-A0A2D3PNY8-F1
#
_cell.length_a   1.000
_cell.length_b   1.000
_cell.length_c   1.000
_cell.angle_alpha   90.00
_cell.angle_beta   90.00
_cell.angle_gamma   90.00
#
_symmetry.space_group_name_H-M   'P 1'
#
loop_
_entity.id
_entity.type
_entity.pdbx_description
1 polymer ?
#
loop_
_entity_poly.entity_id
_entity_poly.type
_entity_poly.pdbx_seq_one_letter_code
_entity_poly.pdbx_strand_id
1 'polypeptide(L)'
;MSTWALIGLSMALLIAGFNIGYDCRHKKLFFNRSKKYRYWISCFYSVNGVGSVGGWAFDFDLEMNSSQLKVFKEKQIKNLKNQFKTTDVEFEIIDFKRLKD
;
A
#
# COMPACT_ATOMS: atom_id res chain seq x y z
N MET A 1 -36.28 25.63 30.79
CA MET A 1 -34.97 25.44 30.11
C MET A 1 -35.07 26.04 28.72
N SER A 2 -34.17 26.96 28.38
CA SER A 2 -34.21 27.67 27.10
C SER A 2 -33.94 26.70 25.94
N THR A 3 -34.76 26.74 24.88
CA THR A 3 -34.58 25.97 23.64
C THR A 3 -33.16 26.08 23.08
N TRP A 4 -32.51 27.23 23.30
CA TRP A 4 -31.13 27.51 22.93
C TRP A 4 -30.09 26.64 23.66
N ALA A 5 -30.33 26.33 24.94
CA ALA A 5 -29.46 25.44 25.71
C ALA A 5 -29.58 23.98 25.24
N LEU A 6 -30.79 23.56 24.83
CA LEU A 6 -31.03 22.23 24.32
C LEU A 6 -30.38 22.01 22.95
N ILE A 7 -30.44 23.03 22.07
CA ILE A 7 -29.77 23.02 20.77
C ILE A 7 -28.25 23.04 20.94
N GLY A 8 -27.72 23.85 21.86
CA GLY A 8 -26.29 23.88 22.16
C GLY A 8 -25.76 22.53 22.70
N LEU A 9 -26.51 21.88 23.60
CA LEU A 9 -26.18 20.56 24.13
C LEU A 9 -26.21 19.47 23.06
N SER A 10 -27.23 19.50 22.18
CA SER A 10 -27.36 18.61 21.02
C SER A 10 -26.15 18.70 20.09
N MET A 11 -25.73 19.92 19.74
CA MET A 11 -24.58 20.15 18.88
C MET A 11 -23.27 19.69 19.52
N ALA A 12 -23.11 19.93 20.83
CA ALA A 12 -21.93 19.49 21.58
C ALA A 12 -21.82 17.97 21.66
N LEU A 13 -22.93 17.26 21.89
CA LEU A 13 -22.97 15.79 21.90
C LEU A 13 -22.70 15.21 20.50
N LEU A 14 -23.18 15.86 19.44
CA LEU A 14 -22.86 15.50 18.05
C LEU A 14 -21.36 15.65 17.76
N ILE A 15 -20.74 16.78 18.12
CA ILE A 15 -19.31 17.03 17.90
C ILE A 15 -18.43 16.08 18.72
N ALA A 16 -18.78 15.86 20.00
CA ALA A 16 -18.06 14.93 20.87
C ALA A 16 -18.20 13.47 20.38
N GLY A 17 -19.41 13.06 19.98
CA GLY A 17 -19.68 11.75 19.40
C GLY A 17 -18.97 11.52 18.06
N PHE A 18 -18.86 12.56 17.22
CA PHE A 18 -18.11 12.51 15.97
C PHE A 18 -16.61 12.35 16.21
N ASN A 19 -16.03 13.07 17.19
CA ASN A 19 -14.61 12.94 17.56
C ASN A 19 -14.28 11.57 18.18
N ILE A 20 -15.12 11.06 19.07
CA ILE A 20 -14.93 9.73 19.67
C ILE A 20 -15.13 8.62 18.63
N GLY A 21 -16.09 8.78 17.71
CA GLY A 21 -16.34 7.86 16.61
C GLY A 21 -15.21 7.84 15.57
N TYR A 22 -14.61 9.01 15.28
CA TYR A 22 -13.45 9.15 14.40
C TYR A 22 -12.19 8.55 15.03
N ASP A 23 -11.93 8.80 16.32
CA ASP A 23 -10.81 8.22 17.07
C ASP A 23 -10.97 6.70 17.26
N CYS A 24 -12.19 6.20 17.53
CA CYS A 24 -12.47 4.76 17.59
C CYS A 24 -12.34 4.07 16.22
N ARG A 25 -12.79 4.71 15.12
CA ARG A 25 -12.60 4.18 13.75
C ARG A 25 -11.12 4.18 13.37
N HIS A 26 -10.38 5.25 13.65
CA HIS A 26 -8.94 5.31 13.38
C HIS A 26 -8.18 4.31 14.25
N LYS A 27 -8.43 4.23 15.56
CA LYS A 27 -7.79 3.24 16.44
C LYS A 27 -8.12 1.80 16.03
N LYS A 28 -9.37 1.48 15.66
CA LYS A 28 -9.71 0.16 15.08
C LYS A 28 -9.05 -0.09 13.72
N LEU A 29 -8.84 0.93 12.88
CA LEU A 29 -8.08 0.82 11.62
C LEU A 29 -6.58 0.62 11.86
N PHE A 30 -6.01 1.25 12.90
CA PHE A 30 -4.62 1.12 13.30
C PHE A 30 -4.32 -0.25 13.92
N PHE A 31 -5.24 -0.82 14.70
CA PHE A 31 -5.10 -2.19 15.24
C PHE A 31 -5.37 -3.29 14.20
N ASN A 32 -5.98 -2.97 13.05
CA ASN A 32 -6.24 -3.91 11.95
C ASN A 32 -5.23 -3.80 10.78
N ARG A 33 -4.11 -3.08 10.98
CA ARG A 33 -2.95 -3.23 10.11
C ARG A 33 -2.28 -4.54 10.48
N SER A 34 -2.57 -5.61 9.74
CA SER A 34 -1.60 -6.70 9.62
C SER A 34 -0.24 -6.05 9.38
N LYS A 35 0.77 -6.40 10.17
CA LYS A 35 2.13 -5.88 9.97
C LYS A 35 2.57 -6.29 8.57
N LYS A 36 2.41 -5.40 7.60
CA LYS A 36 2.80 -5.66 6.22
C LYS A 36 4.30 -5.47 6.15
N TYR A 37 5.01 -6.49 5.71
CA TYR A 37 6.44 -6.40 5.49
C TYR A 37 6.65 -5.63 4.19
N ARG A 38 6.99 -4.34 4.32
CA ARG A 38 7.23 -3.47 3.18
C ARG A 38 8.67 -3.57 2.71
N TYR A 39 8.86 -3.76 1.41
CA TYR A 39 10.17 -3.81 0.78
C TYR A 39 10.26 -2.82 -0.36
N TRP A 40 11.45 -2.23 -0.50
CA TRP A 40 11.87 -1.58 -1.74
C TRP A 40 12.61 -2.61 -2.58
N ILE A 41 12.15 -2.88 -3.79
CA ILE A 41 12.75 -3.85 -4.71
C ILE A 41 13.28 -3.09 -5.92
N SER A 42 14.59 -3.04 -6.06
CA SER A 42 15.30 -2.46 -7.21
C SER A 42 15.40 -3.48 -8.32
N CYS A 43 15.00 -3.11 -9.54
CA CYS A 43 14.94 -4.03 -10.68
C CYS A 43 15.45 -3.35 -11.95
N PHE A 44 16.01 -4.17 -12.84
CA PHE A 44 16.20 -3.83 -14.24
C PHE A 44 15.04 -4.43 -15.04
N TYR A 45 14.55 -3.69 -16.03
CA TYR A 45 13.62 -4.23 -17.01
C TYR A 45 13.94 -3.69 -18.40
N SER A 46 13.71 -4.52 -19.41
CA SER A 46 13.84 -4.16 -20.82
C SER A 46 12.52 -4.39 -21.52
N VAL A 47 12.12 -3.44 -22.37
CA VAL A 47 10.91 -3.54 -23.21
C VAL A 47 11.32 -3.22 -24.64
N ASN A 48 11.09 -4.15 -25.58
CA ASN A 48 11.50 -4.01 -26.99
C ASN A 48 12.99 -3.62 -27.14
N GLY A 49 13.86 -4.22 -26.33
CA GLY A 49 15.31 -3.93 -26.32
C GLY A 49 15.73 -2.63 -25.61
N VAL A 50 14.78 -1.84 -25.08
CA VAL A 50 15.10 -0.61 -24.31
C VAL A 50 15.13 -0.92 -22.82
N GLY A 51 16.34 -0.96 -22.25
CA GLY A 51 16.58 -1.19 -20.84
C GLY A 51 16.32 0.03 -19.95
N SER A 52 15.82 -0.21 -18.75
CA SER A 52 15.58 0.79 -17.71
C SER A 52 15.81 0.20 -16.32
N VAL A 53 16.33 1.02 -15.41
CA VAL A 53 16.48 0.67 -13.99
C VAL A 53 15.42 1.41 -13.20
N GLY A 54 14.74 0.70 -12.32
CA GLY A 54 13.68 1.27 -11.48
C GLY A 54 13.56 0.55 -10.14
N GLY A 55 12.62 0.99 -9.33
CA GLY A 55 12.32 0.34 -8.06
C GLY A 55 10.83 0.39 -7.72
N TRP A 56 10.37 -0.62 -7.01
CA TRP A 56 9.00 -0.73 -6.54
C TRP A 56 8.98 -0.87 -5.02
N ALA A 57 8.13 -0.07 -4.38
CA ALA A 57 7.70 -0.35 -3.02
C ALA A 57 6.58 -1.39 -3.08
N PHE A 58 6.75 -2.53 -2.40
CA PHE A 58 5.77 -3.61 -2.36
C PHE A 58 5.55 -4.10 -0.94
N ASP A 59 4.29 -4.32 -0.59
CA ASP A 59 3.87 -4.82 0.71
C ASP A 59 3.59 -6.32 0.61
N PHE A 60 4.22 -7.11 1.49
CA PHE A 60 3.93 -8.53 1.64
C PHE A 60 3.22 -8.79 2.98
N ASP A 61 2.29 -9.75 2.99
CA ASP A 61 1.56 -10.12 4.21
C ASP A 61 2.44 -10.89 5.21
N LEU A 62 3.57 -11.43 4.75
CA LEU A 62 4.57 -12.15 5.53
C LEU A 62 5.97 -11.68 5.14
N GLU A 63 6.99 -12.07 5.93
CA GLU A 63 8.38 -11.81 5.58
C GLU A 63 8.72 -12.42 4.21
N MET A 64 9.44 -11.66 3.38
CA MET A 64 9.61 -11.97 1.97
C MET A 64 10.39 -13.26 1.79
N ASN A 65 9.84 -14.18 1.00
CA ASN A 65 10.51 -15.39 0.55
C ASN A 65 10.67 -15.42 -0.98
N SER A 66 11.45 -16.39 -1.47
CA SER A 66 11.72 -16.55 -2.92
C SER A 66 10.45 -16.78 -3.74
N SER A 67 9.46 -17.48 -3.21
CA SER A 67 8.18 -17.72 -3.88
C SER A 67 7.38 -16.42 -4.08
N GLN A 68 7.31 -15.57 -3.06
CA GLN A 68 6.66 -14.27 -3.13
C GLN A 68 7.38 -13.33 -4.12
N LEU A 69 8.71 -13.38 -4.14
CA LEU A 69 9.51 -12.61 -5.10
C LEU A 69 9.28 -13.05 -6.55
N LYS A 70 9.12 -14.36 -6.78
CA LYS A 70 8.76 -14.92 -8.09
C LYS A 70 7.39 -14.43 -8.55
N VAL A 71 6.38 -14.48 -7.67
CA VAL A 71 5.03 -13.95 -7.97
C VAL A 71 5.07 -12.46 -8.27
N PHE A 72 5.86 -11.68 -7.51
CA PHE A 72 6.09 -10.26 -7.79
C PHE A 72 6.69 -10.06 -9.18
N LYS A 73 7.76 -10.78 -9.53
CA LYS A 73 8.42 -10.70 -10.85
C LYS A 73 7.44 -11.01 -11.99
N GLU A 74 6.70 -12.12 -11.89
CA GLU A 74 5.72 -12.51 -12.91
C GLU A 74 4.62 -11.46 -13.09
N LYS A 75 4.15 -10.87 -11.99
CA LYS A 75 3.17 -9.78 -12.01
C LYS A 75 3.72 -8.54 -12.70
N GLN A 76 4.97 -8.14 -12.43
CA GLN A 76 5.57 -6.97 -13.09
C GLN A 76 5.79 -7.22 -14.58
N ILE A 77 6.28 -8.41 -14.98
CA ILE A 77 6.40 -8.78 -16.39
C ILE A 77 5.03 -8.68 -17.09
N LYS A 78 3.98 -9.25 -16.49
CA LYS A 78 2.62 -9.19 -17.06
C LYS A 78 2.11 -7.76 -17.18
N ASN A 79 2.38 -6.91 -16.18
CA ASN A 79 2.01 -5.50 -16.21
C ASN A 79 2.73 -4.76 -17.34
N LEU A 80 4.04 -4.93 -17.48
CA LEU A 80 4.84 -4.32 -18.56
C LEU A 80 4.35 -4.77 -19.93
N LYS A 81 4.12 -6.07 -20.13
CA LYS A 81 3.55 -6.61 -21.38
C LYS A 81 2.20 -5.98 -21.71
N ASN A 82 1.32 -5.85 -20.71
CA ASN A 82 0.00 -5.27 -20.88
C ASN A 82 0.02 -3.76 -21.15
N GLN A 83 0.96 -3.03 -20.52
CA GLN A 83 1.13 -1.59 -20.63
C GLN A 83 1.70 -1.22 -22.00
N PHE A 84 2.77 -1.89 -22.42
CA PHE A 84 3.48 -1.59 -23.66
C PHE A 84 2.97 -2.39 -24.87
N LYS A 85 1.96 -3.25 -24.68
CA LYS A 85 1.36 -4.09 -25.74
C LYS A 85 2.41 -4.92 -26.49
N THR A 86 3.38 -5.48 -25.77
CA THR A 86 4.46 -6.30 -26.33
C THR A 86 4.65 -7.58 -25.53
N THR A 87 5.16 -8.60 -26.18
CA THR A 87 5.61 -9.84 -25.54
C THR A 87 7.09 -9.82 -25.18
N ASP A 88 7.86 -8.92 -25.78
CA ASP A 88 9.29 -8.75 -25.58
C ASP A 88 9.57 -7.89 -24.34
N VAL A 89 9.64 -8.58 -23.19
CA VAL A 89 9.91 -7.99 -21.88
C VAL A 89 10.88 -8.87 -21.13
N GLU A 90 12.00 -8.28 -20.71
CA GLU A 90 12.94 -8.87 -19.78
C GLU A 90 12.83 -8.17 -18.42
N PHE A 91 13.04 -8.91 -17.34
CA PHE A 91 12.93 -8.37 -15.99
C PHE A 91 13.86 -9.11 -15.04
N GLU A 92 14.68 -8.36 -14.32
CA GLU A 92 15.63 -8.87 -13.35
C GLU A 92 15.59 -8.05 -12.07
N ILE A 93 15.65 -8.75 -10.93
CA ILE A 93 15.67 -8.11 -9.62
C ILE A 93 17.14 -7.94 -9.25
N ILE A 94 17.55 -6.70 -8.99
CA ILE A 94 18.92 -6.34 -8.67
C ILE A 94 19.14 -6.44 -7.16
N ASP A 95 18.25 -5.83 -6.38
CA ASP A 95 18.38 -5.74 -4.93
C ASP A 95 17.00 -5.58 -4.28
N PHE A 96 16.91 -5.90 -3.00
CA PHE A 96 15.73 -5.65 -2.20
C PHE A 96 16.12 -5.24 -0.77
N LYS A 97 15.42 -4.22 -0.27
CA LYS A 97 15.65 -3.67 1.06
C LYS A 97 14.33 -3.60 1.81
N ARG A 98 14.28 -4.22 3.00
CA ARG A 98 13.15 -4.05 3.92
C ARG A 98 13.07 -2.59 4.35
N LEU A 99 11.93 -1.97 4.14
CA LEU A 99 11.62 -0.65 4.68
C LEU A 99 11.13 -0.86 6.11
N LYS A 100 11.75 -0.18 7.08
CA LYS A 100 11.23 -0.16 8.44
C LYS A 100 9.89 0.55 8.45
N ASP A 101 8.97 0.05 9.27
CA ASP A 101 7.69 0.72 9.58
C ASP A 101 7.94 2.10 10.21
#